data_AF-W7YQT6-F1
#
_entry.id   AF-W7YQT6-F1
#
_cell.length_a   1.000
_cell.length_b   1.000
_cell.length_c   1.000
_cell.angle_alpha   90.00
_cell.angle_beta   90.00
_cell.angle_gamma   90.00
#
_symmetry.space_group_name_H-M   'P 1'
#
loop_
_entity.id
_entity.type
_entity.pdbx_description
1 polymer ?
#
loop_
_entity_poly.entity_id
_entity_poly.type
_entity_poly.pdbx_seq_one_letter_code
_entity_poly.pdbx_strand_id
1 'polypeptide(L)' 'MKYEIEYEHLIDELVTNEETQWHFKRVKESANKYSLELSDEDFKGFLKLHTSDKDIDWLMLKMSAYRLSFSDVLVCYIIY' A
#
# COMPACT_ATOMS: atom_id res chain seq x y z
N MET A 1 1.11 20.85 8.93
CA MET A 1 0.97 19.52 9.54
C MET A 1 1.15 18.50 8.44
N LYS A 2 2.21 17.68 8.48
CA LYS A 2 2.29 16.50 7.60
C LYS A 2 1.34 15.48 8.22
N TYR A 3 0.29 15.09 7.48
CA TYR A 3 -0.48 13.92 7.84
C TYR A 3 0.43 12.73 7.58
N GLU A 4 0.87 12.05 8.64
CA GLU A 4 1.66 10.83 8.54
C GLU A 4 0.84 9.71 9.13
N ILE A 5 0.40 8.80 8.26
CA ILE A 5 -0.30 7.59 8.64
C ILE A 5 0.76 6.60 9.15
N GLU A 6 0.63 6.25 10.42
CA GLU A 6 1.55 5.37 11.12
C GLU A 6 1.18 3.90 10.88
N TYR A 7 2.19 3.10 10.57
CA TYR A 7 2.10 1.64 10.38
C TYR A 7 3.17 0.90 11.18
N GLU A 8 3.83 1.59 12.11
CA GLU A 8 4.99 1.11 12.87
C GLU A 8 4.71 -0.19 13.64
N HIS A 9 3.46 -0.42 14.04
CA HIS A 9 3.02 -1.66 14.68
C HIS A 9 3.13 -2.90 13.78
N LEU A 10 3.15 -2.72 12.45
CA LEU A 10 3.30 -3.80 11.48
C LEU A 10 4.75 -4.13 11.15
N ILE A 11 5.72 -3.33 11.61
CA ILE A 11 7.14 -3.53 11.29
C ILE A 11 7.62 -4.88 11.80
N ASP A 12 7.33 -5.21 13.06
CA ASP A 12 7.79 -6.46 13.68
C ASP A 12 7.21 -7.72 13.00
N GLU A 13 6.03 -7.59 12.38
CA GLU A 13 5.39 -8.69 11.64
C GLU A 13 5.89 -8.80 10.19
N LEU A 14 6.10 -7.67 9.51
CA LEU A 14 6.24 -7.62 8.05
C LEU A 14 7.67 -7.32 7.56
N VAL A 15 8.54 -6.81 8.43
CA VAL A 15 9.93 -6.45 8.08
C VAL A 15 10.88 -7.49 8.68
N THR A 16 11.46 -8.33 7.83
CA THR A 16 12.38 -9.40 8.23
C THR A 16 13.81 -9.17 7.76
N ASN A 17 14.01 -8.28 6.78
CA ASN A 17 15.30 -7.95 6.18
C ASN A 17 15.25 -6.55 5.52
N GLU A 18 16.38 -6.08 4.98
CA GLU A 18 16.48 -4.77 4.32
C GLU A 18 15.57 -4.64 3.09
N GLU A 19 15.35 -5.73 2.35
CA GLU A 19 14.49 -5.75 1.17
C GLU A 19 13.02 -5.52 1.56
N THR A 20 12.50 -6.29 2.51
CA THR A 20 11.14 -6.13 3.04
C THR A 20 10.95 -4.77 3.71
N GLN A 21 11.99 -4.23 4.38
CA GLN A 21 11.98 -2.86 4.90
C GLN A 21 11.82 -1.83 3.78
N TRP A 22 12.50 -2.01 2.65
CA TRP A 22 12.35 -1.15 1.48
C TRP A 22 10.93 -1.20 0.93
N HIS A 23 10.36 -2.40 0.74
CA HIS A 23 8.97 -2.52 0.26
C HIS A 23 7.97 -1.90 1.25
N PHE A 24 8.14 -2.13 2.55
CA PHE A 24 7.30 -1.54 3.59
C PHE A 24 7.32 0.00 3.52
N LYS A 25 8.51 0.59 3.46
CA LYS A 25 8.68 2.03 3.37
C LYS A 25 8.01 2.59 2.10
N ARG A 26 8.13 1.90 0.97
CA ARG A 26 7.46 2.30 -0.28
C ARG A 26 5.94 2.28 -0.16
N VAL A 27 5.37 1.23 0.40
CA VAL A 27 3.91 1.13 0.62
C VAL A 27 3.44 2.25 1.55
N LYS A 28 4.16 2.51 2.65
CA LYS A 28 3.88 3.63 3.57
C LYS A 28 3.95 4.99 2.84
N GLU A 29 5.00 5.23 2.06
CA GLU A 29 5.18 6.46 1.29
C GLU A 29 4.03 6.68 0.29
N SER A 30 3.62 5.64 -0.43
CA SER A 30 2.51 5.70 -1.38
C SER A 30 1.17 5.95 -0.69
N ALA A 31 0.88 5.26 0.41
CA ALA A 31 -0.36 5.48 1.17
C ALA A 31 -0.45 6.94 1.67
N ASN A 32 0.66 7.48 2.19
CA ASN A 32 0.75 8.87 2.62
C ASN A 32 0.64 9.87 1.46
N LYS A 33 1.28 9.59 0.32
CA LYS A 33 1.21 10.42 -0.91
C LYS A 33 -0.23 10.60 -1.40
N TYR A 34 -1.05 9.55 -1.28
CA TYR A 34 -2.45 9.55 -1.73
C TYR A 34 -3.47 9.78 -0.60
N SER A 35 -2.99 10.09 0.61
CA SER A 35 -3.80 10.27 1.83
C SER A 35 -4.77 9.11 2.08
N LEU A 36 -4.29 7.87 1.91
CA LEU A 36 -5.06 6.65 2.10
C LEU A 36 -4.78 6.02 3.46
N GLU A 37 -5.81 6.01 4.31
CA GLU A 37 -5.83 5.17 5.52
C GLU A 37 -6.17 3.74 5.12
N LEU A 38 -5.14 2.90 5.04
CA LEU A 38 -5.29 1.49 4.74
C LEU A 38 -5.58 0.73 6.02
N SER A 39 -6.46 -0.28 5.94
CA SER A 39 -6.51 -1.28 6.99
C SER A 39 -5.21 -2.10 7.02
N ASP A 40 -4.93 -2.76 8.13
CA ASP A 40 -3.76 -3.64 8.24
C ASP A 40 -3.75 -4.72 7.13
N GLU A 41 -4.92 -5.26 6.77
CA GLU A 41 -5.08 -6.25 5.71
C GLU A 41 -4.82 -5.65 4.31
N ASP A 42 -5.31 -4.44 4.04
CA ASP A 42 -5.04 -3.75 2.77
C ASP A 42 -3.55 -3.43 2.65
N PHE A 43 -2.91 -2.99 3.73
CA PHE A 43 -1.47 -2.73 3.77
C PHE A 43 -0.67 -4.00 3.47
N LYS A 44 -1.02 -5.12 4.13
CA LYS A 44 -0.42 -6.44 3.85
C LYS A 44 -0.63 -6.86 2.39
N GLY A 45 -1.81 -6.57 1.83
CA GLY A 45 -2.12 -6.79 0.42
C GLY A 45 -1.19 -5.99 -0.50
N PHE A 46 -1.06 -4.68 -0.27
CA PHE A 46 -0.16 -3.82 -1.03
C PHE A 46 1.31 -4.20 -0.90
N LEU A 47 1.73 -4.63 0.29
CA LEU A 47 3.09 -5.11 0.50
C LEU A 47 3.38 -6.33 -0.38
N LYS A 48 2.47 -7.31 -0.42
CA LYS A 48 2.58 -8.50 -1.29
C LYS A 48 2.57 -8.14 -2.78
N LEU A 49 1.80 -7.13 -3.18
CA LEU A 49 1.77 -6.65 -4.56
C LEU A 49 3.11 -6.01 -4.94
N HIS A 50 3.65 -5.16 -4.07
CA HIS A 50 4.91 -4.49 -4.33
C HIS A 50 6.10 -5.45 -4.34
N THR A 51 6.12 -6.47 -3.48
CA THR A 51 7.13 -7.54 -3.53
C THR A 51 7.00 -8.40 -4.80
N SER A 52 5.82 -8.44 -5.42
CA SER A 52 5.56 -9.12 -6.70
C SER A 52 5.72 -8.21 -7.91
N ASP A 53 6.45 -7.08 -7.76
CA ASP A 53 6.74 -6.09 -8.80
C ASP A 53 5.48 -5.51 -9.48
N LYS A 54 4.41 -5.30 -8.70
CA LYS A 54 3.18 -4.66 -9.17
C LYS A 54 3.20 -3.17 -8.86
N ASP A 55 2.60 -2.38 -9.76
CA ASP A 55 2.51 -0.93 -9.65
C ASP A 55 1.46 -0.53 -8.59
N ILE A 56 1.90 -0.51 -7.33
CA ILE A 56 1.06 -0.09 -6.20
C ILE A 56 0.70 1.39 -6.24
N ASP A 57 1.52 2.22 -6.90
CA ASP A 57 1.29 3.66 -7.01
C ASP A 57 0.08 3.93 -7.90
N TRP A 58 -0.04 3.20 -9.02
CA TRP A 58 -1.21 3.25 -9.88
C TRP A 58 -2.47 2.80 -9.14
N LEU A 59 -2.40 1.70 -8.38
CA LEU A 59 -3.53 1.18 -7.61
C LEU A 59 -4.00 2.19 -6.55
N MET A 60 -3.07 2.71 -5.74
CA MET A 60 -3.40 3.71 -4.71
C MET A 60 -3.90 5.03 -5.31
N LEU A 61 -3.36 5.46 -6.45
CA LEU A 61 -3.92 6.59 -7.20
C LEU A 61 -5.38 6.35 -7.58
N LYS A 62 -5.73 5.14 -8.06
CA LYS A 62 -7.11 4.79 -8.39
C LYS A 62 -8.01 4.77 -7.15
N MET A 63 -7.54 4.18 -6.04
CA MET A 63 -8.28 4.20 -4.78
C MET A 63 -8.59 5.63 -4.34
N SER A 64 -7.59 6.51 -4.36
CA SER A 64 -7.73 7.91 -3.93
C SER A 64 -8.62 8.72 -4.87
N ALA A 65 -8.40 8.62 -6.19
CA ALA A 65 -9.14 9.41 -7.18
C ALA A 65 -10.61 9.01 -7.31
N TYR A 66 -10.92 7.72 -7.19
CA TYR A 66 -12.26 7.17 -7.40
C TYR A 66 -12.95 6.71 -6.12
N ARG A 67 -12.30 6.86 -4.95
CA ARG A 67 -12.78 6.37 -3.64
C ARG A 67 -13.16 4.89 -3.67
N LEU A 68 -12.34 4.11 -4.36
CA LEU A 68 -12.52 2.67 -4.52
C LEU A 68 -11.90 1.92 -3.34
N SER A 69 -12.49 0.79 -2.98
CA SER A 69 -11.86 -0.13 -2.04
C SER A 69 -10.65 -0.82 -2.68
N PHE A 70 -9.79 -1.43 -1.85
CA PHE A 70 -8.68 -2.24 -2.33
C PHE A 70 -9.15 -3.35 -3.29
N SER A 71 -10.26 -4.01 -2.94
CA SER A 71 -10.84 -5.08 -3.77
C SER A 71 -11.32 -4.57 -5.13
N ASP A 72 -11.97 -3.40 -5.17
CA ASP A 72 -12.44 -2.81 -6.44
C ASP A 72 -11.26 -2.50 -7.36
N VAL A 73 -10.17 -1.96 -6.80
CA VAL A 73 -8.97 -1.61 -7.56
C VAL A 73 -8.22 -2.84 -8.04
N LEU A 74 -8.17 -3.91 -7.24
CA LEU A 74 -7.65 -5.21 -7.69
C LEU A 74 -8.44 -5.77 -8.88
N VAL A 75 -9.77 -5.67 -8.84
CA VAL A 75 -10.62 -6.09 -9.98
C VAL A 75 -10.32 -5.24 -11.21
N CYS A 76 -10.20 -3.91 -11.06
CA CYS A 76 -9.78 -3.04 -12.16
C CYS A 76 -8.41 -3.43 -12.73
N TYR A 77 -7.46 -3.81 -11.89
CA TYR A 77 -6.10 -4.16 -12.31
C TYR A 77 -6.03 -5.48 -13.11
N ILE A 78 -6.93 -6.43 -12.87
CA ILE A 78 -6.98 -7.70 -13.60
C ILE A 78 -7.68 -7.53 -14.96
N ILE A 79 -8.65 -6.61 -15.04
CA ILE A 79 -9.43 -6.36 -16.26
C ILE A 79 -8.64 -5.56 -17.31
N TYR A 80 -7.67 -4.76 -16.88
CA TYR A 80 -6.79 -3.96 -17.75
C TYR A 80 -5.50 -4.70 -18.11
#